data_AF-A0A6G8I2S7-F1
#
_entry.id   AF-A0A6G8I2S7-F1
#
_cell.length_a   1.000
_cell.length_b   1.000
_cell.length_c   1.000
_cell.angle_alpha   90.00
_cell.angle_beta   90.00
_cell.angle_gamma   90.00
#
_symmetry.space_group_name_H-M   'P 1'
#
loop_
_entity.id
_entity.type
_entity.pdbx_description
1 polymer ?
#
loop_
_entity_poly.entity_id
_entity_poly.type
_entity_poly.pdbx_seq_one_letter_code
_entity_poly.pdbx_strand_id
1 'polypeptide(L)'
;MPQNSRFEAVLLGFLGGALDVYCQIQFDTLVATQTGNILFLIADISHSSLHQTLIRLYSVLFFSLGFMFGLRVRAKAKTAFWRAYAILPLLVVTIALPLLPENRLLWVILLALGTGLLTLTFSGSQIESHAYSILMTSGNYRKMITAWHNYLTVEEKTAKMKRQAVNYSLVVVSFIIGAIFVAIVHHFIQVRTIWVVSLTLAAIVYHYTSVVIRYRLQETNL
;
A
#
# COMPACT_ATOMS: atom_id res chain seq x y z
N MET A 1 -10.52 -11.75 -10.98
CA MET A 1 -9.77 -10.56 -11.45
C MET A 1 -8.33 -10.64 -10.92
N PRO A 2 -7.33 -10.14 -11.66
CA PRO A 2 -5.90 -10.23 -11.29
C PRO A 2 -5.60 -9.73 -9.87
N GLN A 3 -6.19 -8.59 -9.51
CA GLN A 3 -6.05 -7.93 -8.21
C GLN A 3 -6.66 -8.71 -7.03
N ASN A 4 -7.46 -9.74 -7.30
CA ASN A 4 -8.16 -10.53 -6.27
C ASN A 4 -7.43 -11.83 -5.90
N SER A 5 -6.20 -12.00 -6.40
CA SER A 5 -5.39 -13.16 -6.06
C SER A 5 -4.79 -13.02 -4.66
N ARG A 6 -4.63 -14.14 -3.93
CA ARG A 6 -3.93 -14.14 -2.63
C ARG A 6 -2.52 -13.59 -2.74
N PHE A 7 -1.84 -13.90 -3.83
CA PHE A 7 -0.48 -13.44 -4.09
C PHE A 7 -0.43 -11.90 -4.17
N GLU A 8 -1.33 -11.29 -4.93
CA GLU A 8 -1.44 -9.82 -5.01
C GLU A 8 -1.74 -9.21 -3.63
N ALA A 9 -2.65 -9.82 -2.87
CA ALA A 9 -2.99 -9.34 -1.54
C ALA A 9 -1.81 -9.39 -0.56
N VAL A 10 -0.97 -10.43 -0.65
CA VAL A 10 0.26 -10.55 0.12
C VAL A 10 1.25 -9.46 -0.28
N LEU A 11 1.48 -9.24 -1.59
CA LEU A 11 2.37 -8.19 -2.09
C LEU A 11 1.90 -6.79 -1.70
N LEU A 12 0.61 -6.49 -1.83
CA LEU A 12 0.03 -5.20 -1.44
C LEU A 12 0.06 -4.99 0.08
N GLY A 13 -0.11 -6.06 0.87
CA GLY A 13 0.06 -6.01 2.33
C GLY A 13 1.51 -5.69 2.70
N PHE A 14 2.46 -6.44 2.13
CA PHE A 14 3.90 -6.22 2.32
C PHE A 14 4.31 -4.80 1.92
N LEU A 15 3.85 -4.33 0.75
CA LEU A 15 4.10 -2.98 0.25
C LEU A 15 3.65 -1.91 1.24
N GLY A 16 2.47 -2.06 1.85
CA GLY A 16 1.95 -1.12 2.84
C GLY A 16 2.89 -0.97 4.03
N GLY A 17 3.30 -2.08 4.63
CA GLY A 17 4.17 -2.07 5.80
C GLY A 17 5.57 -1.58 5.46
N ALA A 18 6.12 -2.03 4.33
CA ALA A 18 7.43 -1.62 3.84
C ALA A 18 7.50 -0.10 3.59
N LEU A 19 6.50 0.44 2.89
CA LEU A 19 6.49 1.86 2.50
C LEU A 19 6.30 2.80 3.69
N ASP A 20 5.34 2.52 4.57
CA ASP A 20 5.07 3.38 5.73
C ASP A 20 6.22 3.33 6.74
N VAL A 21 6.83 2.16 7.00
CA VAL A 21 8.00 2.09 7.89
C VAL A 21 9.21 2.80 7.28
N TYR A 22 9.46 2.64 5.98
CA TYR A 22 10.52 3.40 5.31
C TYR A 22 10.31 4.91 5.49
N CYS A 23 9.10 5.41 5.23
CA CYS A 23 8.79 6.83 5.33
C CYS A 23 8.83 7.33 6.77
N GLN A 24 8.43 6.50 7.74
CA GLN A 24 8.52 6.85 9.15
C GLN A 24 9.96 7.01 9.59
N ILE A 25 10.85 6.09 9.19
CA ILE A 25 12.27 6.14 9.56
C ILE A 25 12.99 7.32 8.88
N GLN A 26 12.72 7.57 7.59
CA GLN A 26 13.43 8.61 6.83
C GLN A 26 12.85 10.03 7.03
N PHE A 27 11.53 10.14 7.20
CA PHE A 27 10.80 11.42 7.11
C PHE A 27 9.86 11.71 8.28
N ASP A 28 9.76 10.83 9.28
CA ASP A 28 8.86 10.95 10.44
C ASP A 28 7.38 11.17 10.02
N THR A 29 6.98 10.50 8.93
CA THR A 29 5.66 10.61 8.29
C THR A 29 5.21 9.27 7.69
N LEU A 30 3.90 9.10 7.52
CA LEU A 30 3.29 7.88 6.98
C LEU A 30 2.57 8.19 5.66
N VAL A 31 3.12 7.77 4.51
CA VAL A 31 2.56 8.16 3.20
C VAL A 31 1.32 7.37 2.78
N ALA A 32 1.08 6.18 3.34
CA ALA A 32 -0.15 5.41 3.13
C ALA A 32 -1.18 5.64 4.26
N THR A 33 -0.72 5.83 5.50
CA THR A 33 -1.60 5.95 6.68
C THR A 33 -1.88 7.41 7.06
N GLN A 34 -2.78 8.07 6.34
CA GLN A 34 -3.11 9.49 6.57
C GLN A 34 -3.73 9.79 7.93
N THR A 35 -4.50 8.86 8.50
CA THR A 35 -5.01 9.01 9.88
C THR A 35 -3.88 9.20 10.89
N GLY A 36 -2.75 8.50 10.72
CA GLY A 36 -1.58 8.65 11.57
C GLY A 36 -0.95 10.03 11.43
N ASN A 37 -0.77 10.53 10.20
CA ASN A 37 -0.26 11.89 9.98
C ASN A 37 -1.17 12.96 10.59
N ILE A 38 -2.49 12.82 10.50
CA ILE A 38 -3.43 13.77 11.10
C ILE A 38 -3.27 13.79 12.63
N LEU A 39 -3.18 12.61 13.27
CA LEU A 39 -2.95 12.52 14.71
C LEU A 39 -1.61 13.15 15.10
N PHE A 40 -0.53 12.84 14.37
CA PHE A 40 0.80 13.40 14.60
C PHE A 40 0.88 14.90 14.34
N LEU A 41 0.12 15.43 13.39
CA LEU A 41 0.03 16.87 13.14
C LEU A 41 -0.62 17.58 14.32
N ILE A 42 -1.71 17.03 14.86
CA ILE A 42 -2.48 17.66 15.93
C ILE A 42 -1.77 17.51 17.28
N ALA A 43 -1.30 16.30 17.59
CA ALA A 43 -0.68 15.99 18.87
C ALA A 43 0.64 16.75 19.08
N ASP A 44 1.44 16.90 18.02
CA ASP A 44 2.76 17.53 18.11
C ASP A 44 2.76 18.99 17.64
N ILE A 45 1.61 19.61 17.34
CA ILE A 45 1.58 20.92 16.64
C ILE A 45 2.37 22.03 17.37
N SER A 46 2.36 22.01 18.70
CA SER A 46 3.06 22.99 19.54
C SER A 46 4.54 22.66 19.77
N HIS A 47 4.97 21.42 19.49
CA HIS A 47 6.31 20.91 19.78
C HIS A 47 7.12 20.55 18.54
N SER A 48 6.46 20.33 17.40
CA SER A 48 7.10 20.00 16.13
C SER A 48 7.70 21.23 15.47
N SER A 49 8.84 21.06 14.81
CA SER A 49 9.37 22.11 13.93
C SER A 49 8.41 22.37 12.77
N LEU A 50 8.31 23.63 12.33
CA LEU A 50 7.49 24.01 11.18
C LEU A 50 7.78 23.13 9.96
N HIS A 51 9.05 22.76 9.75
CA HIS A 51 9.46 21.87 8.67
C HIS A 51 8.81 20.48 8.77
N GLN A 52 8.79 19.87 9.96
CA GLN A 52 8.17 18.56 10.16
C GLN A 52 6.64 18.63 10.04
N THR A 53 6.03 19.71 10.53
CA THR A 53 4.60 19.97 10.32
C THR A 53 4.27 20.02 8.83
N LEU A 54 5.06 20.76 8.04
CA LEU A 54 4.88 20.87 6.59
C LEU A 54 5.03 19.53 5.88
N ILE A 55 6.00 18.68 6.27
CA ILE A 55 6.16 17.33 5.72
C ILE A 55 4.88 16.49 5.90
N ARG A 56 4.34 16.44 7.13
CA ARG A 56 3.13 15.65 7.43
C ARG A 56 1.90 16.25 6.75
N LEU A 57 1.76 17.58 6.72
CA LEU A 57 0.68 18.27 6.03
C LEU A 57 0.70 17.98 4.52
N TYR A 58 1.87 18.08 3.89
CA TYR A 58 2.01 17.83 2.46
C TYR A 58 1.83 16.36 2.12
N SER A 59 2.22 15.43 3.00
CA SER A 59 1.87 14.01 2.86
C SER A 59 0.35 13.83 2.71
N VAL A 60 -0.45 14.43 3.61
CA VAL A 60 -1.92 14.35 3.57
C VAL A 60 -2.50 15.00 2.30
N LEU A 61 -2.03 16.21 1.98
CA LEU A 61 -2.52 16.95 0.81
C LEU A 61 -2.21 16.22 -0.50
N PHE A 62 -0.96 15.81 -0.72
CA PHE A 62 -0.54 15.19 -1.96
C PHE A 62 -1.03 13.74 -2.11
N PHE A 63 -1.18 13.01 -1.01
CA PHE A 63 -1.92 11.74 -1.04
C PHE A 63 -3.34 11.94 -1.55
N SER A 64 -4.04 12.94 -1.03
CA SER A 64 -5.41 13.26 -1.45
C SER A 64 -5.48 13.65 -2.93
N LEU A 65 -4.53 14.47 -3.40
CA LEU A 65 -4.40 14.84 -4.82
C LEU A 65 -4.11 13.62 -5.70
N GLY A 66 -3.21 12.73 -5.28
CA GLY A 66 -2.91 11.49 -5.98
C GLY A 66 -4.12 10.57 -6.11
N PHE A 67 -4.88 10.43 -5.02
CA PHE A 67 -6.12 9.67 -5.00
C PHE A 67 -7.17 10.28 -5.95
N MET A 68 -7.37 11.60 -5.90
CA MET A 68 -8.28 12.32 -6.81
C MET A 68 -7.84 12.22 -8.28
N PHE A 69 -6.54 12.30 -8.55
CA PHE A 69 -6.00 12.11 -9.88
C PHE A 69 -6.30 10.70 -10.38
N GLY A 70 -6.14 9.69 -9.53
CA GLY A 70 -6.55 8.33 -9.82
C GLY A 70 -8.00 8.22 -10.26
N LEU A 71 -8.93 8.99 -9.66
CA LEU A 71 -10.35 8.92 -10.01
C LEU A 71 -10.55 9.33 -11.48
N ARG A 72 -9.81 10.34 -11.93
CA ARG A 72 -9.80 10.76 -13.33
C ARG A 72 -9.14 9.73 -14.25
N VAL A 73 -8.04 9.10 -13.82
CA VAL A 73 -7.38 8.02 -14.59
C VAL A 73 -8.34 6.84 -14.77
N ARG A 74 -8.98 6.39 -13.69
CA ARG A 74 -9.98 5.31 -13.70
C ARG A 74 -11.17 5.64 -14.59
N ALA A 75 -11.70 6.87 -14.52
CA ALA A 75 -12.84 7.27 -15.35
C ALA A 75 -12.53 7.25 -16.86
N LYS A 76 -11.26 7.37 -17.25
CA LYS A 76 -10.80 7.31 -18.64
C LYS A 76 -10.22 5.95 -19.01
N ALA A 77 -10.26 4.97 -18.13
CA ALA A 77 -9.69 3.65 -18.36
C ALA A 77 -10.46 2.91 -19.46
N LYS A 78 -9.73 2.50 -20.50
CA LYS A 78 -10.27 1.71 -21.62
C LYS A 78 -9.82 0.25 -21.60
N THR A 79 -8.75 -0.06 -20.86
CA THR A 79 -8.21 -1.41 -20.75
C THR A 79 -7.77 -1.67 -19.32
N ALA A 80 -7.77 -2.94 -18.92
CA ALA A 80 -7.31 -3.38 -17.61
C ALA A 80 -5.87 -2.95 -17.27
N PHE A 81 -5.04 -2.63 -18.27
CA PHE A 81 -3.68 -2.14 -18.08
C PHE A 81 -3.60 -0.76 -17.43
N TRP A 82 -4.71 -0.01 -17.34
CA TRP A 82 -4.73 1.27 -16.62
C TRP A 82 -4.15 1.16 -15.21
N ARG A 83 -4.39 0.03 -14.53
CA ARG A 83 -3.85 -0.22 -13.18
C ARG A 83 -2.33 -0.36 -13.19
N ALA A 84 -1.78 -1.06 -14.18
CA ALA A 84 -0.34 -1.17 -14.34
C ALA A 84 0.29 0.21 -14.61
N TYR A 85 -0.29 0.99 -15.53
CA TYR A 85 0.20 2.34 -15.85
C TYR A 85 0.08 3.31 -14.67
N ALA A 86 -0.96 3.20 -13.84
CA ALA A 86 -1.16 4.06 -12.68
C ALA A 86 -0.11 3.83 -11.57
N ILE A 87 0.53 2.66 -11.50
CA ILE A 87 1.59 2.38 -10.53
C ILE A 87 2.96 2.88 -11.00
N LEU A 88 3.19 2.94 -12.33
CA LEU A 88 4.50 3.27 -12.89
C LEU A 88 5.09 4.58 -12.34
N PRO A 89 4.34 5.67 -12.12
CA PRO A 89 4.89 6.88 -11.50
C PRO A 89 5.54 6.61 -10.14
N LEU A 90 4.87 5.85 -9.25
CA LEU A 90 5.43 5.52 -7.94
C LEU A 90 6.64 4.59 -8.06
N LEU A 91 6.60 3.63 -8.98
CA LEU A 91 7.75 2.75 -9.26
C LEU A 91 8.97 3.56 -9.72
N VAL A 92 8.80 4.46 -10.68
CA VAL A 92 9.89 5.31 -11.19
C VAL A 92 10.43 6.22 -10.10
N VAL A 93 9.54 6.85 -9.31
CA VAL A 93 9.94 7.70 -8.18
C VAL A 93 10.81 6.89 -7.21
N THR A 94 10.33 5.74 -6.74
CA THR A 94 11.06 4.93 -5.74
C THR A 94 12.43 4.43 -6.23
N ILE A 95 12.59 4.18 -7.54
CA ILE A 95 13.90 3.84 -8.13
C ILE A 95 14.83 5.06 -8.13
N ALA A 96 14.30 6.22 -8.56
CA ALA A 96 15.08 7.42 -8.80
C ALA A 96 15.49 8.16 -7.52
N LEU A 97 14.67 8.12 -6.44
CA LEU A 97 14.91 8.94 -5.24
C LEU A 97 16.33 8.82 -4.68
N PRO A 98 16.90 7.61 -4.45
CA PRO A 98 18.27 7.49 -3.91
C PRO A 98 19.38 8.03 -4.83
N LEU A 99 19.08 8.36 -6.08
CA LEU A 99 20.01 8.90 -7.07
C LEU A 99 19.98 10.44 -7.13
N LEU A 100 18.99 11.07 -6.50
CA LEU A 100 18.77 12.52 -6.50
C LEU A 100 19.30 13.14 -5.20
N PRO A 101 19.61 14.45 -5.20
CA PRO A 101 19.89 15.18 -3.96
C PRO A 101 18.74 15.04 -2.96
N GLU A 102 19.08 14.87 -1.69
CA GLU A 102 18.07 14.68 -0.64
C GLU A 102 17.27 15.97 -0.43
N ASN A 103 15.97 15.89 -0.67
CA ASN A 103 15.00 16.93 -0.35
C ASN A 103 13.77 16.27 0.28
N ARG A 104 13.77 16.19 1.62
CA ARG A 104 12.74 15.47 2.40
C ARG A 104 11.32 15.86 1.98
N LEU A 105 11.06 17.15 1.81
CA LEU A 105 9.73 17.65 1.46
C LEU A 105 9.30 17.19 0.05
N LEU A 106 10.16 17.38 -0.95
CA LEU A 106 9.87 16.96 -2.32
C LEU A 106 9.70 15.44 -2.42
N TRP A 107 10.54 14.68 -1.73
CA TRP A 107 10.46 13.21 -1.74
C TRP A 107 9.14 12.72 -1.15
N VAL A 108 8.71 13.29 -0.03
CA VAL A 108 7.40 12.96 0.59
C VAL A 108 6.24 13.36 -0.31
N ILE A 109 6.29 14.53 -0.97
CA ILE A 109 5.27 14.94 -1.95
C ILE A 109 5.11 13.88 -3.05
N LEU A 110 6.22 13.45 -3.66
CA LEU A 110 6.22 12.48 -4.76
C LEU A 110 5.73 11.10 -4.31
N LEU A 111 6.21 10.63 -3.15
CA LEU A 111 5.80 9.35 -2.57
C LEU A 111 4.31 9.37 -2.20
N ALA A 112 3.84 10.42 -1.53
CA ALA A 112 2.44 10.55 -1.13
C ALA A 112 1.49 10.59 -2.34
N LEU A 113 1.83 11.38 -3.37
CA LEU A 113 1.04 11.44 -4.61
C LEU A 113 0.95 10.07 -5.30
N GLY A 114 2.08 9.37 -5.45
CA GLY A 114 2.11 8.03 -6.04
C GLY A 114 1.33 7.01 -5.19
N THR A 115 1.43 7.11 -3.86
CA THR A 115 0.73 6.22 -2.92
C THR A 115 -0.78 6.45 -2.94
N GLY A 116 -1.24 7.70 -3.04
CA GLY A 116 -2.66 8.03 -3.22
C GLY A 116 -3.23 7.44 -4.52
N LEU A 117 -2.48 7.57 -5.61
CA LEU A 117 -2.85 6.98 -6.91
C LEU A 117 -2.91 5.45 -6.83
N LEU A 118 -1.90 4.80 -6.22
CA LEU A 118 -1.88 3.35 -5.99
C LEU A 118 -3.06 2.88 -5.13
N THR A 119 -3.39 3.65 -4.08
CA THR A 119 -4.49 3.34 -3.16
C THR A 119 -5.82 3.33 -3.90
N LEU A 120 -6.07 4.28 -4.79
CA LEU A 120 -7.27 4.17 -5.61
C LEU A 120 -7.18 2.99 -6.59
N THR A 121 -6.01 2.81 -7.21
CA THR A 121 -5.79 1.83 -8.28
C THR A 121 -6.17 0.41 -7.85
N PHE A 122 -5.93 0.02 -6.60
CA PHE A 122 -6.32 -1.29 -6.07
C PHE A 122 -7.47 -1.24 -5.07
N SER A 123 -8.19 -0.12 -5.02
CA SER A 123 -9.40 -0.03 -4.20
C SER A 123 -10.43 -1.07 -4.65
N GLY A 124 -11.12 -1.67 -3.67
CA GLY A 124 -12.07 -2.76 -3.89
C GLY A 124 -11.46 -4.15 -4.12
N SER A 125 -10.16 -4.32 -3.89
CA SER A 125 -9.52 -5.65 -3.96
C SER A 125 -10.08 -6.59 -2.89
N GLN A 126 -10.24 -7.85 -3.26
CA GLN A 126 -10.83 -8.88 -2.42
C GLN A 126 -10.12 -10.21 -2.58
N ILE A 127 -10.11 -11.03 -1.53
CA ILE A 127 -9.71 -12.44 -1.63
C ILE A 127 -10.99 -13.28 -1.61
N GLU A 128 -11.20 -14.07 -2.65
CA GLU A 128 -12.46 -14.78 -2.88
C GLU A 128 -13.63 -13.77 -2.97
N SER A 129 -14.54 -13.75 -1.99
CA SER A 129 -15.68 -12.84 -1.90
C SER A 129 -15.52 -11.77 -0.81
N HIS A 130 -14.32 -11.63 -0.23
CA HIS A 130 -14.09 -10.81 0.96
C HIS A 130 -13.11 -9.67 0.67
N ALA A 131 -13.61 -8.44 0.73
CA ALA A 131 -12.80 -7.24 0.55
C ALA A 131 -11.78 -7.06 1.68
N TYR A 132 -10.57 -6.67 1.34
CA TYR A 132 -9.52 -6.29 2.29
C TYR A 132 -9.07 -4.85 2.02
N SER A 133 -8.54 -4.20 3.05
CA SER A 133 -7.97 -2.86 2.93
C SER A 133 -6.55 -3.00 2.41
N ILE A 134 -6.25 -2.42 1.24
CA ILE A 134 -4.89 -2.37 0.72
C ILE A 134 -4.06 -1.37 1.54
N LEU A 135 -2.75 -1.58 1.62
CA LEU A 135 -1.78 -0.71 2.30
C LEU A 135 -2.06 -0.39 3.79
N MET A 136 -3.14 -0.90 4.38
CA MET A 136 -3.57 -0.58 5.74
C MET A 136 -3.88 -1.85 6.51
N THR A 137 -3.40 -1.94 7.76
CA THR A 137 -3.53 -3.17 8.57
C THR A 137 -4.70 -3.17 9.53
N SER A 138 -5.06 -2.04 10.13
CA SER A 138 -6.07 -1.97 11.19
C SER A 138 -7.41 -2.62 10.79
N GLY A 139 -7.93 -2.29 9.60
CA GLY A 139 -9.18 -2.87 9.08
C GLY A 139 -9.09 -4.38 8.85
N ASN A 140 -7.96 -4.87 8.34
CA ASN A 140 -7.71 -6.29 8.09
C ASN A 140 -7.49 -7.06 9.39
N TYR A 141 -6.82 -6.45 10.37
CA TYR A 141 -6.58 -7.01 11.69
C TYR A 141 -7.88 -7.27 12.44
N ARG A 142 -8.80 -6.29 12.44
CA ARG A 142 -10.14 -6.48 13.02
C ARG A 142 -10.88 -7.63 12.32
N LYS A 143 -10.89 -7.66 10.99
CA LYS A 143 -11.53 -8.73 10.20
C LYS A 143 -10.90 -10.10 10.47
N MET A 144 -9.58 -10.15 10.65
CA MET A 144 -8.83 -11.35 11.01
C MET A 144 -9.29 -11.89 12.37
N ILE A 145 -9.31 -11.04 13.40
CA ILE A 145 -9.76 -11.44 14.74
C ILE A 145 -11.20 -11.95 14.70
N THR A 146 -12.11 -11.20 14.06
CA THR A 146 -13.52 -11.62 13.95
C THR A 146 -13.66 -12.96 13.22
N ALA A 147 -12.91 -13.18 12.14
CA ALA A 147 -12.96 -14.43 11.39
C ALA A 147 -12.43 -15.62 12.21
N TRP A 148 -11.35 -15.43 12.97
CA TRP A 148 -10.83 -16.45 13.88
C TRP A 148 -11.80 -16.74 15.03
N HIS A 149 -12.34 -15.69 15.66
CA HIS A 149 -13.35 -15.84 16.70
C HIS A 149 -14.53 -16.69 16.20
N ASN A 150 -15.13 -16.30 15.07
CA ASN A 150 -16.27 -17.03 14.49
C ASN A 150 -15.92 -18.49 14.15
N TYR A 151 -14.70 -18.76 13.68
CA TYR A 151 -14.25 -20.13 13.39
C TYR A 151 -14.06 -20.98 14.65
N LEU A 152 -13.67 -20.36 15.76
CA LEU A 152 -13.39 -21.05 17.03
C LEU A 152 -14.65 -21.25 17.88
N THR A 153 -15.65 -20.37 17.77
CA THR A 153 -16.88 -20.43 18.58
C THR A 153 -17.99 -21.27 17.98
N VAL A 154 -18.01 -21.49 16.67
CA VAL A 154 -19.05 -22.30 16.01
C VAL A 154 -18.71 -23.79 16.16
N GLU A 155 -19.71 -24.59 16.55
CA GLU A 155 -19.58 -26.05 16.68
C GLU A 155 -19.31 -26.70 15.31
N GLU A 156 -20.07 -26.32 14.29
CA GLU A 156 -19.89 -26.78 12.91
C GLU A 156 -18.87 -25.96 12.12
N LYS A 157 -17.61 -26.39 12.16
CA LYS A 157 -16.50 -25.72 11.49
C LYS A 157 -16.53 -25.95 9.97
N THR A 158 -16.82 -24.89 9.20
CA THR A 158 -16.75 -24.96 7.74
C THR A 158 -15.36 -24.57 7.20
N ALA A 159 -14.87 -25.28 6.18
CA ALA A 159 -13.59 -24.98 5.52
C ALA A 159 -13.50 -23.53 4.99
N LYS A 160 -14.64 -22.95 4.56
CA LYS A 160 -14.74 -21.55 4.12
C LYS A 160 -14.41 -20.57 5.24
N MET A 161 -14.87 -20.82 6.48
CA MET A 161 -14.59 -19.95 7.63
C MET A 161 -13.10 -19.94 7.97
N LYS A 162 -12.48 -21.14 8.05
CA LYS A 162 -11.04 -21.27 8.26
C LYS A 162 -10.25 -20.51 7.19
N ARG A 163 -10.65 -20.69 5.92
CA ARG A 163 -9.98 -20.06 4.78
C ARG A 163 -10.10 -18.55 4.80
N GLN A 164 -11.25 -18.00 5.19
CA GLN A 164 -11.43 -16.57 5.38
C GLN A 164 -10.52 -16.01 6.47
N ALA A 165 -10.42 -16.69 7.62
CA ALA A 165 -9.54 -16.30 8.71
C ALA A 165 -8.07 -16.31 8.27
N VAL A 166 -7.64 -17.39 7.60
CA VAL A 166 -6.29 -17.51 7.02
C VAL A 166 -6.03 -16.42 5.97
N ASN A 167 -6.99 -16.10 5.11
CA ASN A 167 -6.83 -15.07 4.08
C ASN A 167 -6.56 -13.69 4.70
N TYR A 168 -7.28 -13.31 5.76
CA TYR A 168 -6.99 -12.04 6.45
C TYR A 168 -5.66 -12.11 7.22
N SER A 169 -5.33 -13.24 7.83
CA SER A 169 -4.02 -13.45 8.46
C SER A 169 -2.87 -13.28 7.48
N LEU A 170 -3.00 -13.79 6.25
CA LEU A 170 -1.96 -13.61 5.22
C LEU A 170 -1.70 -12.14 4.92
N VAL A 171 -2.74 -11.31 4.79
CA VAL A 171 -2.59 -9.87 4.52
C VAL A 171 -1.99 -9.11 5.71
N VAL A 172 -2.43 -9.43 6.93
CA VAL A 172 -1.91 -8.80 8.16
C VAL A 172 -0.45 -9.18 8.39
N VAL A 173 -0.13 -10.47 8.31
CA VAL A 173 1.22 -10.98 8.51
C VAL A 173 2.16 -10.48 7.43
N SER A 174 1.73 -10.40 6.16
CA SER A 174 2.57 -9.86 5.10
C SER A 174 2.91 -8.39 5.32
N PHE A 175 1.97 -7.57 5.82
CA PHE A 175 2.26 -6.20 6.21
C PHE A 175 3.29 -6.11 7.33
N ILE A 176 3.13 -6.90 8.39
CA ILE A 176 4.08 -6.92 9.52
C ILE A 176 5.47 -7.36 9.04
N ILE A 177 5.54 -8.38 8.18
CA ILE A 177 6.80 -8.82 7.57
C ILE A 177 7.42 -7.70 6.74
N GLY A 178 6.65 -6.99 5.92
CA GLY A 178 7.15 -5.85 5.14
C GLY A 178 7.74 -4.74 6.02
N ALA A 179 7.04 -4.39 7.10
CA ALA A 179 7.49 -3.42 8.08
C ALA A 179 8.81 -3.83 8.76
N ILE A 180 8.87 -5.06 9.30
CA ILE A 180 10.08 -5.58 9.97
C ILE A 180 11.24 -5.69 8.99
N PHE A 181 10.99 -6.22 7.78
CA PHE A 181 12.02 -6.42 6.76
C PHE A 181 12.65 -5.10 6.35
N VAL A 182 11.85 -4.06 6.08
CA VAL A 182 12.36 -2.73 5.77
C VAL A 182 13.14 -2.14 6.93
N ALA A 183 12.66 -2.25 8.17
CA ALA A 183 13.39 -1.74 9.33
C ALA A 183 14.79 -2.38 9.47
N ILE A 184 14.89 -3.70 9.25
CA ILE A 184 16.16 -4.44 9.28
C ILE A 184 17.06 -3.99 8.13
N VAL A 185 16.55 -3.98 6.88
CA VAL A 185 17.34 -3.62 5.69
C VAL A 185 17.81 -2.16 5.76
N HIS A 186 17.00 -1.25 6.31
CA HIS A 186 17.34 0.16 6.49
C HIS A 186 18.59 0.36 7.34
N HIS A 187 18.81 -0.50 8.34
CA HIS A 187 20.04 -0.45 9.13
C HIS A 187 21.30 -0.59 8.25
N PHE A 188 21.25 -1.41 7.20
CA PHE A 188 22.40 -1.73 6.36
C PHE A 188 22.57 -0.81 5.15
N ILE A 189 21.48 -0.44 4.47
CA ILE A 189 21.55 0.31 3.20
C ILE A 189 20.86 1.69 3.23
N GLN A 190 20.33 2.08 4.39
CA GLN A 190 19.80 3.43 4.67
C GLN A 190 18.76 3.87 3.61
N VAL A 191 18.94 5.05 3.02
CA VAL A 191 18.08 5.63 1.97
C VAL A 191 17.82 4.67 0.80
N ARG A 192 18.78 3.80 0.44
CA ARG A 192 18.61 2.84 -0.67
C ARG A 192 17.59 1.74 -0.38
N THR A 193 17.11 1.63 0.86
CA THR A 193 16.08 0.67 1.26
C THR A 193 14.77 0.84 0.52
N ILE A 194 14.48 2.04 0.01
CA ILE A 194 13.30 2.26 -0.83
C ILE A 194 13.29 1.36 -2.09
N TRP A 195 14.42 0.83 -2.54
CA TRP A 195 14.44 -0.14 -3.64
C TRP A 195 13.74 -1.46 -3.28
N VAL A 196 13.57 -1.81 -2.01
CA VAL A 196 12.69 -2.92 -1.59
C VAL A 196 11.23 -2.63 -2.00
N VAL A 197 10.79 -1.38 -1.82
CA VAL A 197 9.47 -0.91 -2.27
C VAL A 197 9.41 -0.97 -3.80
N SER A 198 10.45 -0.50 -4.51
CA SER A 198 10.52 -0.58 -5.97
C SER A 198 10.42 -2.02 -6.50
N LEU A 199 11.15 -2.96 -5.91
CA LEU A 199 11.09 -4.37 -6.29
C LEU A 199 9.70 -4.97 -6.05
N THR A 200 9.06 -4.61 -4.93
CA THR A 200 7.69 -5.05 -4.62
C THR A 200 6.69 -4.48 -5.62
N LEU A 201 6.80 -3.20 -5.96
CA LEU A 201 5.96 -2.54 -6.97
C LEU A 201 6.15 -3.18 -8.36
N ALA A 202 7.39 -3.48 -8.74
CA ALA A 202 7.69 -4.17 -9.99
C ALA A 202 7.07 -5.57 -10.03
N ALA A 203 7.13 -6.32 -8.91
CA ALA A 203 6.49 -7.63 -8.79
C ALA A 203 4.97 -7.55 -8.93
N ILE A 204 4.31 -6.55 -8.33
CA ILE A 204 2.88 -6.28 -8.47
C ILE A 204 2.53 -5.99 -9.93
N VAL A 205 3.25 -5.06 -10.58
CA VAL A 205 3.01 -4.70 -11.99
C VAL A 205 3.19 -5.91 -12.90
N TYR A 206 4.26 -6.68 -12.70
CA TYR A 206 4.56 -7.89 -13.47
C TYR A 206 3.47 -8.95 -13.30
N HIS A 207 3.11 -9.29 -12.05
CA HIS A 207 2.07 -10.28 -11.75
C HIS A 207 0.73 -9.85 -12.34
N TYR A 208 0.27 -8.63 -12.06
CA TYR A 208 -0.97 -8.09 -12.59
C TYR A 208 -1.02 -8.17 -14.12
N THR A 209 0.03 -7.68 -14.79
CA THR A 209 0.13 -7.65 -16.26
C THR A 209 0.14 -9.05 -16.85
N SER A 210 0.93 -9.97 -16.27
CA SER A 210 1.02 -11.35 -16.72
C SER A 210 -0.33 -12.08 -16.64
N VAL A 211 -1.10 -11.85 -15.57
CA VAL A 211 -2.44 -12.43 -15.40
C VAL A 211 -3.42 -11.82 -16.39
N VAL A 212 -3.39 -10.51 -16.62
CA VAL A 212 -4.23 -9.85 -17.63
C VAL A 212 -3.98 -10.45 -19.02
N ILE A 213 -2.72 -10.64 -19.41
CA ILE A 213 -2.34 -11.21 -20.70
C ILE A 213 -2.74 -12.69 -20.78
N ARG A 214 -2.37 -13.49 -19.78
CA ARG A 214 -2.60 -14.95 -19.75
C ARG A 214 -4.07 -15.32 -19.85
N TYR A 215 -4.94 -14.55 -19.19
CA TYR A 215 -6.38 -14.82 -19.15
C TYR A 215 -7.18 -13.91 -20.09
N ARG A 216 -6.53 -13.12 -20.95
CA ARG A 216 -7.15 -12.20 -21.91
C ARG A 216 -8.21 -11.29 -21.27
N LEU A 217 -7.83 -10.65 -20.16
CA LEU A 217 -8.74 -9.81 -19.35
C LEU A 217 -8.66 -8.32 -19.72
N GLN A 218 -8.19 -7.98 -20.93
CA GLN A 218 -7.92 -6.60 -21.32
C GLN A 218 -9.18 -5.73 -21.27
N GLU A 219 -10.35 -6.29 -21.62
CA GLU A 219 -11.61 -5.56 -21.75
C GLU A 219 -12.59 -5.78 -20.58
N THR A 220 -12.36 -6.78 -19.73
CA THR A 220 -13.30 -7.21 -18.68
C THR A 220 -12.92 -6.74 -17.26
N ASN A 221 -11.81 -6.00 -17.11
CA ASN A 221 -11.29 -5.56 -15.82
C ASN A 221 -10.97 -4.04 -15.80
N LEU A 222 -11.96 -3.23 -16.19
CA LEU A 222 -11.91 -1.76 -16.12
C LEU A 222 -12.15 -1.24 -14.69
#